data_AF-A0A327P780-F1
#
_entry.id   AF-A0A327P780-F1
#
_cell.length_a   1.000
_cell.length_b   1.000
_cell.length_c   1.000
_cell.angle_alpha   90.00
_cell.angle_beta   90.00
_cell.angle_gamma   90.00
#
_symmetry.space_group_name_H-M   'P 1'
#
loop_
_entity.id
_entity.type
_entity.pdbx_description
1 polymer ?
#
loop_
_entity_poly.entity_id
_entity_poly.type
_entity_poly.pdbx_seq_one_letter_code
_entity_poly.pdbx_strand_id
1 'polypeptide(L)'
;MPGDQFLEKLNSKSNLELERIAADSRSYIFDARHAAAILLKNRNYQSPLIEIVEGEAKKGGIVKTKNLENLKEEKRRLIRHLREISINGTGKYRLTNGNELQIKRLNEKIFQINIETSYGRGLGPVIICKIKDDSTYLTYPFLYLKYILIYGVGGVVLFILLSWLGYVNYSLKIFFIPFIVPVGFQLLLMPFIYFLTLKTFQERLKKNKNRNFGYENF
;
A
#
# COMPACT_ATOMS: atom_id res chain seq x y z
N MET A 1 -11.63 -24.17 -8.16
CA MET A 1 -10.18 -24.09 -7.89
C MET A 1 -9.46 -24.67 -9.10
N PRO A 2 -8.59 -23.92 -9.80
CA PRO A 2 -7.91 -24.39 -11.03
C PRO A 2 -6.71 -25.33 -10.79
N GLY A 3 -6.48 -25.77 -9.55
CA GLY A 3 -5.30 -26.56 -9.16
C GLY A 3 -5.36 -28.03 -9.61
N ASP A 4 -6.55 -28.63 -9.70
CA ASP A 4 -6.69 -30.08 -9.94
C ASP A 4 -6.50 -30.45 -11.41
N GLN A 5 -7.08 -29.68 -12.35
CA GLN A 5 -6.96 -29.96 -13.79
C GLN A 5 -5.51 -29.86 -14.30
N PHE A 6 -4.70 -28.99 -13.70
CA PHE A 6 -3.31 -28.80 -14.09
C PHE A 6 -2.45 -30.02 -13.68
N LEU A 7 -2.61 -30.48 -12.44
CA LEU A 7 -1.87 -31.63 -11.91
C LEU A 7 -2.32 -32.95 -12.56
N GLU A 8 -3.61 -33.13 -12.81
CA GLU A 8 -4.13 -34.29 -13.54
C GLU A 8 -3.55 -34.38 -14.97
N LYS A 9 -3.48 -33.25 -15.67
CA LYS A 9 -2.92 -33.18 -17.02
C LYS A 9 -1.40 -33.44 -17.05
N LEU A 10 -0.69 -33.12 -15.97
CA LEU A 10 0.73 -33.45 -15.81
C LEU A 10 0.94 -34.93 -15.46
N ASN A 11 0.08 -35.50 -14.62
CA ASN A 11 0.12 -36.91 -14.25
C ASN A 11 -0.11 -37.85 -15.44
N SER A 12 -0.91 -37.45 -16.42
CA SER A 12 -1.14 -38.26 -17.63
C SER A 12 0.00 -38.21 -18.66
N LYS A 13 1.06 -37.43 -18.42
CA LYS A 13 2.19 -37.28 -19.35
C LYS A 13 3.23 -38.39 -19.21
N SER A 14 3.88 -38.73 -20.32
CA SER A 14 5.01 -39.66 -20.36
C SER A 14 6.27 -39.07 -19.74
N ASN A 15 7.23 -39.90 -19.34
CA ASN A 15 8.49 -39.42 -18.73
C ASN A 15 9.29 -38.50 -19.68
N LEU A 16 9.31 -38.80 -20.98
CA LEU A 16 9.94 -37.95 -22.00
C LEU A 16 9.28 -36.59 -22.14
N GLU A 17 7.95 -36.52 -22.05
CA GLU A 17 7.23 -35.24 -22.07
C GLU A 17 7.46 -34.44 -20.78
N LEU A 18 7.48 -35.11 -19.61
CA LEU A 18 7.79 -34.47 -18.34
C LEU A 18 9.21 -33.91 -18.34
N GLU A 19 10.18 -34.61 -18.94
CA GLU A 19 11.55 -34.14 -19.05
C GLU A 19 11.66 -32.91 -19.96
N ARG A 20 10.94 -32.89 -21.09
CA ARG A 20 10.82 -31.69 -21.94
C ARG A 20 10.21 -30.50 -21.20
N ILE A 21 9.18 -30.74 -20.38
CA ILE A 21 8.56 -29.69 -19.56
C ILE A 21 9.55 -29.18 -18.50
N ALA A 22 10.32 -30.06 -17.85
CA ALA A 22 11.33 -29.68 -16.86
C ALA A 22 12.51 -28.90 -17.48
N ALA A 23 12.86 -29.22 -18.74
CA ALA A 23 13.93 -28.58 -19.50
C ALA A 23 13.59 -27.18 -20.03
N ASP A 24 12.31 -26.81 -20.11
CA ASP A 24 11.89 -25.51 -20.65
C ASP A 24 12.41 -24.36 -19.77
N SER A 25 13.28 -23.49 -20.30
CA SER A 25 13.95 -22.43 -19.54
C SER A 25 13.13 -21.14 -19.42
N ARG A 26 11.89 -21.12 -19.90
CA ARG A 26 11.02 -19.95 -19.83
C ARG A 26 10.70 -19.57 -18.38
N SER A 27 10.99 -18.32 -18.03
CA SER A 27 10.90 -17.76 -16.67
C SER A 27 9.50 -17.80 -16.03
N TYR A 28 8.45 -17.92 -16.82
CA TYR A 28 7.05 -17.96 -16.37
C TYR A 28 6.48 -19.38 -16.22
N ILE A 29 7.27 -20.43 -16.43
CA ILE A 29 6.83 -21.83 -16.42
C ILE A 29 7.41 -22.59 -15.21
N PHE A 30 8.03 -21.89 -14.25
CA PHE A 30 8.74 -22.50 -13.12
C PHE A 30 7.90 -23.53 -12.34
N ASP A 31 6.64 -23.22 -12.04
CA ASP A 31 5.76 -24.11 -11.28
C ASP A 31 5.46 -25.42 -12.05
N ALA A 32 5.36 -25.35 -13.39
CA ALA A 32 5.18 -26.53 -14.23
C ALA A 32 6.46 -27.36 -14.34
N ARG A 33 7.64 -26.72 -14.44
CA ARG A 33 8.94 -27.40 -14.43
C ARG A 33 9.16 -28.14 -13.12
N HIS A 34 8.88 -27.47 -12.00
CA HIS A 34 9.02 -28.03 -10.66
C HIS A 34 8.05 -29.18 -10.43
N ALA A 35 6.79 -29.06 -10.87
CA ALA A 35 5.82 -30.15 -10.82
C ALA A 35 6.26 -31.35 -11.68
N ALA A 36 6.79 -31.12 -12.89
CA ALA A 36 7.30 -32.18 -13.76
C ALA A 36 8.53 -32.89 -13.14
N ALA A 37 9.46 -32.14 -12.55
CA ALA A 37 10.63 -32.70 -11.87
C ALA A 37 10.24 -33.57 -10.66
N ILE A 38 9.26 -33.13 -9.85
CA ILE A 38 8.72 -33.94 -8.74
C ILE A 38 8.10 -35.24 -9.27
N LEU A 39 7.34 -35.18 -10.36
CA LEU A 39 6.72 -36.37 -10.95
C LEU A 39 7.75 -37.36 -11.52
N LEU A 40 8.80 -36.87 -12.19
CA LEU A 40 9.91 -37.70 -12.65
C LEU A 40 10.61 -38.41 -11.48
N LYS A 41 10.86 -37.67 -10.39
CA LYS A 41 11.45 -38.21 -9.16
C LYS A 41 10.56 -39.27 -8.51
N ASN A 42 9.27 -39.00 -8.37
CA ASN A 42 8.30 -39.94 -7.79
C ASN A 42 8.17 -41.23 -8.61
N ARG A 43 8.46 -41.16 -9.92
CA ARG A 43 8.49 -42.31 -10.83
C ARG A 43 9.84 -43.03 -10.87
N ASN A 44 10.79 -42.68 -10.00
CA ASN A 44 12.17 -43.18 -10.01
C ASN A 44 12.89 -43.01 -11.36
N TYR A 45 12.50 -42.01 -12.17
CA TYR A 45 13.16 -41.74 -13.43
C TYR A 45 14.44 -40.94 -13.18
N GLN A 46 15.57 -41.43 -13.68
CA GLN A 46 16.85 -40.74 -13.53
C GLN A 46 16.98 -39.67 -14.62
N SER A 47 16.84 -38.40 -14.25
CA SER A 47 17.12 -37.27 -15.13
C SER A 47 17.94 -36.21 -14.37
N PRO A 48 19.03 -35.68 -14.97
CA PRO A 48 19.85 -34.63 -14.36
C PRO A 48 19.06 -33.32 -14.15
N LEU A 49 17.93 -33.14 -14.85
CA LEU A 49 17.06 -31.98 -14.71
C LEU A 49 16.35 -31.93 -13.35
N ILE A 50 16.14 -33.07 -12.69
CA ILE A 50 15.51 -33.12 -11.37
C ILE A 50 16.35 -32.34 -10.36
N GLU A 51 17.66 -32.59 -10.30
CA GLU A 51 18.56 -31.91 -9.37
C GLU A 51 18.72 -30.42 -9.71
N ILE A 52 18.76 -30.08 -11.00
CA ILE A 52 18.87 -28.69 -11.48
C ILE A 52 17.64 -27.88 -11.05
N VAL A 53 16.44 -28.40 -11.31
CA VAL A 53 15.17 -27.71 -10.99
C VAL A 53 14.93 -27.66 -9.46
N GLU A 54 15.29 -28.71 -8.72
CA GLU A 54 15.25 -28.67 -7.24
C GLU A 54 16.24 -27.65 -6.67
N GLY A 55 17.43 -27.53 -7.27
CA GLY A 55 18.42 -26.50 -6.92
C GLY A 55 17.91 -25.08 -7.17
N GLU A 56 17.25 -24.85 -8.31
CA GLU A 56 16.56 -23.59 -8.62
C GLU A 56 15.43 -23.29 -7.63
N ALA A 57 14.62 -24.28 -7.26
CA ALA A 57 13.54 -24.15 -6.28
C ALA A 57 14.05 -23.79 -4.89
N LYS A 58 15.10 -24.45 -4.43
CA LYS A 58 15.77 -24.15 -3.15
C LYS A 58 16.34 -22.73 -3.17
N LYS A 59 17.06 -22.34 -4.23
CA LYS A 59 17.58 -20.97 -4.38
C LYS A 59 16.46 -19.93 -4.42
N GLY A 60 15.40 -20.16 -5.19
CA GLY A 60 14.23 -19.28 -5.28
C GLY A 60 13.46 -19.16 -3.97
N GLY A 61 13.31 -20.25 -3.23
CA GLY A 61 12.74 -20.27 -1.88
C GLY A 61 13.56 -19.45 -0.89
N ILE A 62 14.89 -19.63 -0.87
CA ILE A 62 15.81 -18.86 -0.02
C ILE A 62 15.75 -17.37 -0.36
N VAL A 63 15.71 -17.00 -1.65
CA VAL A 63 15.58 -15.59 -2.08
C VAL A 63 14.24 -14.99 -1.65
N LYS A 64 13.13 -15.74 -1.78
CA LYS A 64 11.81 -15.30 -1.31
C LYS A 64 11.79 -15.11 0.21
N THR A 65 12.35 -16.04 0.97
CA THR A 65 12.43 -15.96 2.45
C THR A 65 13.29 -14.78 2.89
N LYS A 66 14.48 -14.60 2.30
CA LYS A 66 15.37 -13.47 2.58
C LYS A 66 14.72 -12.13 2.25
N ASN A 67 13.98 -12.05 1.15
CA ASN A 67 13.23 -10.85 0.80
C ASN A 67 12.10 -10.55 1.79
N LEU A 68 11.38 -11.57 2.26
CA LEU A 68 10.33 -11.43 3.27
C LEU A 68 10.89 -11.01 4.65
N GLU A 69 12.03 -11.56 5.05
CA GLU A 69 12.73 -11.18 6.28
C GLU A 69 13.22 -9.74 6.23
N ASN A 70 13.85 -9.34 5.11
CA ASN A 70 14.26 -7.95 4.88
C ASN A 70 13.07 -6.99 4.98
N LEU A 71 11.93 -7.33 4.38
CA LEU A 71 10.71 -6.51 4.45
C LEU A 71 10.15 -6.40 5.87
N LYS A 72 10.17 -7.50 6.65
CA LYS A 72 9.73 -7.47 8.06
C LYS A 72 10.66 -6.60 8.90
N GLU A 73 11.96 -6.67 8.66
CA GLU A 73 12.94 -5.87 9.39
C GLU A 73 12.82 -4.38 9.05
N GLU A 74 12.60 -4.05 7.77
CA GLU A 74 12.30 -2.67 7.33
C GLU A 74 11.05 -2.12 8.05
N LYS A 75 9.97 -2.90 8.15
CA LYS A 75 8.75 -2.49 8.88
C LYS A 75 9.00 -2.28 10.37
N ARG A 76 9.75 -3.17 11.02
CA ARG A 76 10.12 -3.04 12.44
C ARG A 76 10.90 -1.77 12.72
N ARG A 77 11.88 -1.45 11.87
CA ARG A 77 12.66 -0.21 11.99
C ARG A 77 11.77 1.00 11.81
N LEU A 78 10.90 1.00 10.81
CA LEU A 78 9.94 2.08 10.57
C LEU A 78 9.03 2.33 11.78
N ILE A 79 8.48 1.27 12.37
CA ILE A 79 7.67 1.35 13.59
C ILE A 79 8.45 1.93 14.77
N ARG A 80 9.73 1.54 14.93
CA ARG A 80 10.59 2.08 15.98
C ARG A 80 10.79 3.60 15.83
N HIS A 81 11.09 4.07 14.62
CA HIS A 81 11.25 5.51 14.35
C HIS A 81 9.96 6.29 14.58
N LEU A 82 8.80 5.73 14.20
CA LEU A 82 7.52 6.37 14.50
C LEU A 82 7.30 6.53 16.01
N ARG A 83 7.71 5.54 16.81
CA ARG A 83 7.55 5.58 18.27
C ARG A 83 8.47 6.57 18.98
N GLU A 84 9.53 7.05 18.32
CA GLU A 84 10.39 8.12 18.84
C GLU A 84 9.65 9.47 18.88
N ILE A 85 8.63 9.66 18.04
CA ILE A 85 7.78 10.85 18.09
C ILE A 85 6.99 10.81 19.41
N SER A 86 7.07 11.88 20.20
CA SER A 86 6.35 12.00 21.47
C SER A 86 4.83 11.91 21.26
N ILE A 87 4.08 11.43 22.25
CA ILE A 87 2.61 11.39 22.20
C ILE A 87 2.08 12.82 22.06
N ASN A 88 1.16 13.05 21.12
CA ASN A 88 0.69 14.37 20.67
C ASN A 88 1.74 15.24 19.98
N GLY A 89 2.99 14.77 19.86
CA GLY A 89 4.07 15.41 19.12
C GLY A 89 3.93 15.23 17.61
N THR A 90 4.69 16.05 16.87
CA THR A 90 4.73 16.01 15.40
C THR A 90 6.17 15.92 14.93
N GLY A 91 6.52 14.83 14.25
CA GLY A 91 7.77 14.69 13.52
C GLY A 91 7.62 15.32 12.14
N LYS A 92 8.61 16.13 11.73
CA LYS A 92 8.60 16.86 10.46
C LYS A 92 9.79 16.45 9.60
N TYR A 93 9.55 16.17 8.32
CA TYR A 93 10.57 15.67 7.41
C TYR A 93 10.49 16.39 6.06
N ARG A 94 11.52 17.17 5.73
CA ARG A 94 11.60 17.89 4.46
C ARG A 94 11.77 16.93 3.27
N LEU A 95 10.86 17.01 2.31
CA LEU A 95 10.87 16.24 1.07
C LEU A 95 11.75 16.90 0.01
N THR A 96 12.19 16.13 -0.99
CA THR A 96 13.07 16.60 -2.06
C THR A 96 12.41 17.62 -2.99
N ASN A 97 11.09 17.59 -3.09
CA ASN A 97 10.29 18.55 -3.86
C ASN A 97 9.97 19.84 -3.08
N GLY A 98 10.58 20.07 -1.91
CA GLY A 98 10.36 21.26 -1.09
C GLY A 98 9.17 21.18 -0.14
N ASN A 99 8.29 20.19 -0.28
CA ASN A 99 7.17 19.93 0.65
C ASN A 99 7.66 19.33 1.97
N GLU A 100 6.79 19.27 2.97
CA GLU A 100 7.10 18.70 4.29
C GLU A 100 6.18 17.52 4.63
N LEU A 101 6.76 16.35 4.89
CA LEU A 101 6.03 15.22 5.45
C LEU A 101 5.92 15.42 6.97
N GLN A 102 4.69 15.50 7.47
CA GLN A 102 4.41 15.63 8.88
C GLN A 102 3.78 14.35 9.41
N ILE A 103 4.28 13.87 10.53
CA ILE A 103 3.80 12.68 11.21
C ILE A 103 3.42 13.09 12.63
N LYS A 104 2.13 13.25 12.89
CA LYS A 104 1.61 13.53 14.23
C LYS A 104 1.26 12.23 14.93
N ARG A 105 1.81 12.00 16.12
CA ARG A 105 1.42 10.86 16.95
C ARG A 105 0.19 11.22 17.76
N LEU A 106 -0.95 10.56 17.49
CA LEU A 106 -2.20 10.84 18.20
C LEU A 106 -2.28 10.07 19.52
N ASN A 107 -1.76 8.85 19.56
CA ASN A 107 -1.64 8.04 20.77
C ASN A 107 -0.50 7.02 20.61
N GLU A 108 -0.42 6.02 21.49
CA GLU A 108 0.64 5.02 21.43
C GLU A 108 0.75 4.27 20.09
N LYS A 109 -0.40 4.03 19.43
CA LYS A 109 -0.53 3.15 18.27
C LYS A 109 -1.01 3.86 17.01
N ILE A 110 -1.50 5.09 17.10
CA ILE A 110 -2.14 5.83 16.00
C ILE A 110 -1.32 7.05 15.63
N PHE A 111 -1.04 7.18 14.35
CA PHE A 111 -0.27 8.25 13.73
C PHE A 111 -1.07 8.85 12.58
N GLN A 112 -1.06 10.18 12.50
CA GLN A 112 -1.62 10.93 11.39
C GLN A 112 -0.45 11.42 10.53
N ILE A 113 -0.44 11.01 9.26
CA ILE A 113 0.61 11.36 8.32
C ILE A 113 0.01 12.31 7.29
N ASN A 114 0.65 13.46 7.09
CA ASN A 114 0.25 14.50 6.15
C ASN A 114 1.45 14.93 5.29
N ILE A 115 1.21 15.37 4.06
CA ILE A 115 2.18 16.13 3.29
C ILE A 115 1.70 17.59 3.31
N GLU A 116 2.37 18.43 4.10
CA GLU A 116 2.17 19.88 4.04
C GLU A 116 2.79 20.40 2.74
N THR A 117 1.93 20.91 1.88
CA THR A 117 2.32 21.66 0.69
C THR A 117 2.43 23.14 1.06
N SER A 118 3.27 23.87 0.33
CA SER A 118 3.46 25.31 0.50
C SER A 118 2.19 26.16 0.31
N TYR A 119 1.09 25.56 -0.17
CA TYR A 119 -0.17 26.23 -0.47
C TYR A 119 -1.25 26.13 0.62
N GLY A 120 -0.97 25.51 1.77
CA GLY A 120 -1.80 25.66 2.97
C GLY A 120 -2.06 24.40 3.79
N ARG A 121 -2.05 24.58 5.12
CA ARG A 121 -2.17 23.54 6.17
C ARG A 121 -3.50 22.77 6.19
N GLY A 122 -4.55 23.28 5.55
CA GLY A 122 -5.93 22.80 5.71
C GLY A 122 -6.37 21.67 4.77
N LEU A 123 -5.66 21.47 3.65
CA LEU A 123 -6.10 20.58 2.56
C LEU A 123 -5.03 19.54 2.16
N GLY A 124 -3.87 19.53 2.84
CA GLY A 124 -2.81 18.57 2.56
C GLY A 124 -3.30 17.13 2.81
N PRO A 125 -2.93 16.15 1.96
CA PRO A 125 -3.46 14.79 1.98
C PRO A 125 -3.05 14.00 3.23
N VAL A 126 -4.02 13.49 3.98
CA VAL A 126 -3.84 12.80 5.27
C VAL A 126 -4.16 11.32 5.16
N ILE A 127 -3.28 10.50 5.73
CA ILE A 127 -3.53 9.09 6.01
C ILE A 127 -3.38 8.82 7.51
N ILE A 128 -4.17 7.89 8.04
CA ILE A 128 -4.04 7.39 9.40
C ILE A 128 -3.27 6.07 9.35
N CYS A 129 -2.14 6.01 10.06
CA CYS A 129 -1.37 4.80 10.26
C CYS A 129 -1.63 4.26 11.67
N LYS A 130 -2.11 3.02 11.76
CA LYS A 130 -2.34 2.30 13.02
C LYS A 130 -1.36 1.14 13.13
N ILE A 131 -0.51 1.18 14.13
CA ILE A 131 0.42 0.10 14.47
C ILE A 131 -0.35 -1.00 15.19
N LYS A 132 -0.34 -2.22 14.63
CA LYS A 132 -1.00 -3.39 15.21
C LYS A 132 -0.06 -4.14 16.15
N ASP A 133 1.17 -4.36 15.69
CA ASP A 133 2.26 -4.99 16.44
C ASP A 133 3.61 -4.36 16.03
N ASP A 134 4.72 -4.84 16.58
CA ASP A 134 6.05 -4.28 16.30
C ASP A 134 6.54 -4.48 14.84
N SER A 135 5.81 -5.24 14.03
CA SER A 135 6.17 -5.60 12.65
C SER A 135 5.10 -5.26 11.61
N THR A 136 3.90 -4.87 12.03
CA THR A 136 2.76 -4.61 11.15
C THR A 136 2.04 -3.31 11.51
N TYR A 137 1.69 -2.57 10.47
CA TYR A 137 0.88 -1.36 10.55
C TYR A 137 -0.15 -1.37 9.43
N LEU A 138 -1.28 -0.70 9.66
CA LEU A 138 -2.39 -0.54 8.73
C LEU A 138 -2.55 0.94 8.42
N THR A 139 -2.75 1.27 7.14
CA THR A 139 -2.94 2.66 6.70
C THR A 139 -4.34 2.84 6.12
N TYR A 140 -4.98 3.94 6.47
CA TYR A 140 -6.33 4.29 6.04
C TYR A 140 -6.36 5.72 5.49
N PRO A 141 -7.11 5.98 4.41
CA PRO A 141 -7.37 7.35 3.98
C PRO A 141 -8.18 8.11 5.04
N PHE A 142 -7.90 9.39 5.24
CA PHE A 142 -8.62 10.21 6.22
C PHE A 142 -9.75 11.02 5.57
N LEU A 143 -10.93 10.98 6.19
CA LEU A 143 -12.09 11.78 5.76
C LEU A 143 -12.11 13.13 6.51
N TYR A 144 -11.77 14.22 5.83
CA TYR A 144 -11.97 15.60 6.27
C TYR A 144 -13.45 15.97 6.46
N LEU A 145 -14.01 15.64 7.61
CA LEU A 145 -15.35 16.06 7.98
C LEU A 145 -15.50 17.60 7.99
N LYS A 146 -14.43 18.33 8.35
CA LYS A 146 -14.40 19.80 8.29
C LYS A 146 -14.67 20.36 6.90
N TYR A 147 -14.12 19.73 5.85
CA TYR A 147 -14.37 20.13 4.47
C TYR A 147 -15.85 19.93 4.11
N ILE A 148 -16.39 18.74 4.42
CA ILE A 148 -17.81 18.45 4.20
C ILE A 148 -18.71 19.45 4.92
N LEU A 149 -18.37 19.83 6.15
CA LEU A 149 -19.13 20.82 6.92
C LEU A 149 -19.05 22.22 6.32
N ILE A 150 -17.84 22.72 5.99
CA ILE A 150 -17.65 24.08 5.46
C ILE A 150 -18.34 24.22 4.09
N TYR A 151 -18.07 23.30 3.16
CA TYR A 151 -18.61 23.37 1.81
C TYR A 151 -20.08 22.93 1.75
N GLY A 152 -20.48 21.97 2.60
CA GLY A 152 -21.87 21.54 2.70
C GLY A 152 -22.76 22.64 3.28
N VAL A 153 -22.46 23.13 4.47
CA VAL A 153 -23.26 24.19 5.11
C VAL A 153 -23.18 25.49 4.31
N GLY A 154 -21.97 25.89 3.87
CA GLY A 154 -21.79 27.09 3.05
C GLY A 154 -22.54 27.01 1.70
N GLY A 155 -22.52 25.84 1.06
CA GLY A 155 -23.26 25.61 -0.18
C GLY A 155 -24.77 25.61 0.02
N VAL A 156 -25.28 25.11 1.14
CA VAL A 156 -26.71 25.23 1.49
C VAL A 156 -27.12 26.68 1.69
N VAL A 157 -26.34 27.48 2.43
CA VAL A 157 -26.63 28.90 2.65
C VAL A 157 -26.66 29.65 1.32
N LEU A 158 -25.68 29.39 0.44
CA LEU A 158 -25.66 29.98 -0.90
C LEU A 158 -26.89 29.57 -1.74
N PHE A 159 -27.32 28.31 -1.65
CA PHE A 159 -28.52 27.84 -2.35
C PHE A 159 -29.79 28.53 -1.87
N ILE A 160 -29.94 28.73 -0.56
CA ILE A 160 -31.08 29.47 0.02
C ILE A 160 -31.11 30.90 -0.53
N LEU A 161 -29.97 31.58 -0.57
CA LEU A 161 -29.85 32.94 -1.11
C LEU A 161 -30.22 32.98 -2.60
N LEU A 162 -29.70 32.06 -3.41
CA LEU A 162 -29.99 32.00 -4.85
C LEU A 162 -31.46 31.67 -5.13
N SER A 163 -32.07 30.80 -4.33
CA SER A 163 -33.51 30.53 -4.43
C SER A 163 -34.36 31.72 -4.00
N TRP A 164 -33.96 32.45 -2.96
CA TRP A 164 -34.65 33.67 -2.56
C TRP A 164 -34.59 34.77 -3.64
N LEU A 165 -33.46 34.85 -4.35
CA LEU A 165 -33.27 35.73 -5.51
C LEU A 165 -33.99 35.22 -6.79
N GLY A 166 -34.67 34.08 -6.73
CA GLY A 166 -35.44 33.53 -7.85
C GLY A 166 -34.62 32.84 -8.93
N TYR A 167 -33.31 32.65 -8.73
CA TYR A 167 -32.43 31.99 -9.71
C TYR A 167 -32.58 30.46 -9.71
N VAL A 168 -33.07 29.87 -8.62
CA VAL A 168 -33.14 28.41 -8.47
C VAL A 168 -34.43 27.98 -7.77
N ASN A 169 -35.13 27.00 -8.35
CA ASN A 169 -36.36 26.45 -7.77
C ASN A 169 -36.11 25.70 -6.46
N TYR A 170 -36.99 25.95 -5.48
CA TYR A 170 -36.92 25.38 -4.14
C TYR A 170 -37.39 23.91 -4.15
N SER A 171 -36.48 22.98 -4.46
CA SER A 171 -36.74 21.54 -4.38
C SER A 171 -35.89 20.90 -3.31
N LEU A 172 -36.53 20.11 -2.43
CA LEU A 172 -35.91 19.42 -1.29
C LEU A 172 -34.74 18.51 -1.72
N LYS A 173 -34.77 17.98 -2.95
CA LYS A 173 -33.68 17.16 -3.51
C LYS A 173 -32.43 17.97 -3.83
N ILE A 174 -32.58 19.25 -4.18
CA ILE A 174 -31.48 20.14 -4.53
C ILE A 174 -30.70 20.58 -3.28
N PHE A 175 -31.36 20.64 -2.12
CA PHE A 175 -30.75 20.96 -0.83
C PHE A 175 -29.71 19.95 -0.34
N PHE A 176 -29.76 18.70 -0.79
CA PHE A 176 -28.77 17.68 -0.43
C PHE A 176 -27.53 17.71 -1.33
N ILE A 177 -27.60 18.33 -2.51
CA ILE A 177 -26.50 18.41 -3.47
C ILE A 177 -25.24 19.02 -2.85
N PRO A 178 -25.32 20.13 -2.09
CA PRO A 178 -24.16 20.71 -1.40
C PRO A 178 -23.46 19.77 -0.42
N PHE A 179 -24.14 18.75 0.13
CA PHE A 179 -23.49 17.74 0.98
C PHE A 179 -22.98 16.53 0.18
N ILE A 180 -23.72 16.12 -0.84
CA ILE A 180 -23.35 14.96 -1.67
C ILE A 180 -22.10 15.26 -2.51
N VAL A 181 -22.00 16.46 -3.09
CA VAL A 181 -20.89 16.82 -3.99
C VAL A 181 -19.53 16.80 -3.28
N PRO A 182 -19.33 17.45 -2.10
CA PRO A 182 -18.07 17.37 -1.36
C PRO A 182 -17.71 15.95 -0.94
N VAL A 183 -18.69 15.16 -0.47
CA VAL A 183 -18.47 13.77 -0.06
C VAL A 183 -18.06 12.92 -1.25
N GLY A 184 -18.78 13.01 -2.37
CA GLY A 184 -18.49 12.26 -3.60
C GLY A 184 -17.13 12.62 -4.18
N PHE A 185 -16.81 13.91 -4.26
CA PHE A 185 -15.51 14.38 -4.73
C PHE A 185 -14.36 13.89 -3.84
N GLN A 186 -14.57 13.91 -2.52
CA GLN A 186 -13.58 13.43 -1.57
C GLN A 186 -13.37 11.91 -1.64
N LEU A 187 -14.43 11.12 -1.79
CA LEU A 187 -14.34 9.67 -2.01
C LEU A 187 -13.64 9.33 -3.33
N LEU A 188 -13.87 10.12 -4.38
CA LEU A 188 -13.23 9.94 -5.68
C LEU A 188 -11.73 10.25 -5.64
N LEU A 189 -11.32 11.29 -4.90
CA LEU A 189 -9.90 11.67 -4.78
C LEU A 189 -9.13 10.86 -3.72
N MET A 190 -9.83 10.25 -2.77
CA MET A 190 -9.24 9.50 -1.66
C MET A 190 -8.23 8.42 -2.11
N PRO A 191 -8.51 7.57 -3.11
CA PRO A 191 -7.55 6.56 -3.58
C PRO A 191 -6.25 7.17 -4.11
N PHE A 192 -6.36 8.26 -4.87
CA PHE A 192 -5.22 8.96 -5.43
C PHE A 192 -4.37 9.61 -4.33
N ILE A 193 -5.02 10.35 -3.43
CA ILE A 193 -4.40 10.96 -2.25
C ILE A 193 -3.70 9.90 -1.38
N TYR A 194 -4.39 8.79 -1.11
CA TYR A 194 -3.86 7.69 -0.32
C TYR A 194 -2.59 7.11 -0.94
N PHE A 195 -2.62 6.81 -2.24
CA PHE A 195 -1.47 6.24 -2.94
C PHE A 195 -0.26 7.18 -2.93
N LEU A 196 -0.50 8.48 -3.20
CA LEU A 196 0.54 9.49 -3.20
C LEU A 196 1.21 9.60 -1.81
N THR A 197 0.41 9.80 -0.76
CA THR A 197 0.94 9.96 0.60
C THR A 197 1.63 8.70 1.10
N LEU A 198 1.06 7.52 0.82
CA LEU A 198 1.67 6.25 1.21
C LEU A 198 3.02 6.04 0.53
N LYS A 199 3.11 6.31 -0.78
CA LYS A 199 4.35 6.17 -1.55
C LYS A 199 5.42 7.11 -1.00
N THR A 200 5.12 8.39 -0.82
CA THR A 200 6.06 9.38 -0.28
C THR A 200 6.51 9.02 1.14
N PHE A 201 5.59 8.55 1.98
CA PHE A 201 5.89 8.07 3.33
C PHE A 201 6.88 6.90 3.30
N GLN A 202 6.61 5.87 2.48
CA GLN A 202 7.50 4.70 2.35
C GLN A 202 8.87 5.07 1.77
N GLU A 203 8.92 5.91 0.73
CA GLU A 203 10.18 6.34 0.11
C GLU A 203 11.06 7.13 1.06
N ARG A 204 10.49 8.03 1.87
CA ARG A 204 11.27 8.82 2.82
C ARG A 204 11.85 7.96 3.93
N LEU A 205 11.08 7.00 4.42
CA LEU A 205 11.53 6.09 5.47
C LEU A 205 12.60 5.12 4.96
N LYS A 206 12.56 4.74 3.67
CA LYS A 206 13.65 4.02 3.01
C LYS A 206 14.92 4.87 2.85
N LYS A 207 14.80 6.17 2.54
CA LYS A 207 15.96 7.06 2.34
C LYS A 207 16.71 7.38 3.64
N ASN A 208 16.02 7.40 4.78
CA ASN A 208 16.64 7.54 6.11
C ASN A 208 17.44 6.30 6.56
N LYS A 209 17.48 5.21 5.76
CA LYS A 209 18.40 4.07 5.92
C LYS A 209 19.89 4.47 5.87
N ASN A 210 20.22 5.59 5.23
CA ASN A 210 21.61 5.98 4.91
C ASN A 210 22.12 7.26 5.59
N ARG A 211 21.31 7.91 6.43
CA ARG A 211 21.76 9.10 7.18
C ARG A 211 21.36 8.93 8.63
N ASN A 212 22.36 8.75 9.49
CA ASN A 212 22.21 8.94 10.93
C ASN A 212 21.55 10.30 11.17
N PHE A 213 20.48 10.32 11.95
CA PHE A 213 19.74 11.52 12.28
C PHE A 213 20.64 12.48 13.07
N GLY A 214 21.07 13.55 12.42
CA GLY A 214 21.37 14.80 13.10
C GLY A 214 20.03 15.42 13.48
N TYR A 215 19.74 15.47 14.77
CA TYR A 215 18.74 16.37 15.32
C TYR A 215 19.26 17.79 15.10
N GLU A 216 18.74 18.49 14.09
CA GLU A 216 18.83 19.94 14.09
C GLU A 216 17.71 20.45 15.00
N ASN A 217 18.08 20.66 16.27
CA ASN A 217 17.33 21.51 17.18
C ASN A 217 17.47 22.96 16.69
N PHE A 218 16.44 23.51 16.06
CA PHE A 218 16.15 24.95 16.02
C PHE A 218 14.65 25.17 15.80
#